data_AF-A0A955EEY5-F1
#
_entry.id   AF-A0A955EEY5-F1
#
_cell.length_a   1.000
_cell.length_b   1.000
_cell.length_c   1.000
_cell.angle_alpha   90.00
_cell.angle_beta   90.00
_cell.angle_gamma   90.00
#
_symmetry.space_group_name_H-M   'P 1'
#
loop_
_entity.id
_entity.type
_entity.pdbx_description
1 polymer ?
#
loop_
_entity_poly.entity_id
_entity_poly.type
_entity_poly.pdbx_seq_one_letter_code
_entity_poly.pdbx_strand_id
1 'polypeptide(L)'
;MILSFIAILLIGGYSVYISAQDETEAEELVTKRVGDRLQRLWDDAFDSLKDNKFLRAERALLTILKFDERNSSAYNRLGILYAKQRNFEHA
;
A
#
# COMPACT_ATOMS: atom_id res chain seq x y z
N MET A 1 42.57 -18.08 -24.53
CA MET A 1 42.53 -17.69 -23.11
C MET A 1 41.98 -16.28 -22.90
N ILE A 2 42.49 -15.23 -23.58
CA ILE A 2 41.99 -13.86 -23.36
C ILE A 2 40.56 -13.67 -23.89
N LEU A 3 40.28 -14.13 -25.11
CA LEU A 3 38.93 -14.04 -25.71
C LEU A 3 37.86 -14.79 -24.92
N SER A 4 38.18 -15.96 -24.36
CA SER A 4 37.26 -16.72 -23.51
C SER A 4 36.96 -16.00 -22.20
N PHE A 5 37.93 -15.27 -21.65
CA PHE A 5 37.75 -14.48 -20.44
C PHE A 5 36.82 -13.28 -20.68
N ILE A 6 37.00 -12.60 -21.82
CA ILE A 6 36.13 -11.50 -22.24
C ILE A 6 34.69 -12.00 -22.46
N ALA A 7 34.51 -13.16 -23.10
CA ALA A 7 33.18 -13.73 -23.31
C ALA A 7 32.46 -14.03 -21.98
N ILE A 8 33.16 -14.58 -20.99
CA ILE A 8 32.60 -14.85 -19.66
C ILE A 8 32.21 -13.54 -18.96
N LEU A 9 33.04 -12.51 -19.04
CA LEU A 9 32.74 -11.19 -18.46
C LEU A 9 31.52 -10.54 -19.12
N LEU A 10 31.39 -10.66 -20.45
CA LEU A 10 30.23 -10.13 -21.17
C LEU A 10 28.93 -10.87 -20.80
N ILE A 11 28.97 -12.21 -20.72
CA ILE A 11 27.80 -13.01 -20.32
C ILE A 11 27.43 -12.72 -18.86
N GLY A 12 28.41 -12.66 -17.96
CA GLY A 12 28.20 -12.32 -16.56
C GLY A 12 27.61 -10.92 -16.39
N GLY A 13 28.18 -9.91 -17.06
CA GLY A 13 27.66 -8.54 -17.05
C GLY A 13 26.24 -8.45 -17.60
N TYR A 14 25.95 -9.16 -18.70
CA TYR A 14 24.61 -9.21 -19.29
C TYR A 14 23.59 -9.89 -18.36
N SER A 15 23.98 -10.99 -17.69
CA SER A 15 23.10 -11.66 -16.72
C SER A 15 22.76 -10.78 -15.52
N VAL A 16 23.71 -9.99 -15.01
CA VAL A 16 23.47 -9.04 -13.92
C VAL A 16 22.57 -7.90 -14.37
N TYR A 17 22.77 -7.38 -15.58
CA TYR A 17 21.94 -6.31 -16.14
C TYR A 17 20.47 -6.72 -16.28
N ILE A 18 20.19 -7.92 -16.82
CA ILE A 18 18.82 -8.44 -16.92
C ILE A 18 18.20 -8.65 -15.54
N SER A 19 18.92 -9.30 -14.63
CA SER A 19 18.40 -9.58 -13.27
C SER A 19 18.06 -8.30 -12.51
N ALA A 20 18.89 -7.25 -12.64
CA ALA A 20 18.64 -5.97 -12.00
C ALA A 20 17.39 -5.27 -12.57
N GLN A 21 17.14 -5.39 -13.88
CA GLN A 21 15.93 -4.84 -14.51
C GLN A 21 14.67 -5.53 -13.99
N ASP A 22 14.66 -6.87 -13.94
CA ASP A 22 13.53 -7.66 -13.43
C ASP A 22 13.19 -7.32 -11.97
N GLU A 23 14.21 -7.11 -11.12
CA GLU A 23 14.02 -6.70 -9.72
C GLU A 23 13.36 -5.32 -9.60
N THR A 24 13.81 -4.33 -10.39
CA THR A 24 13.23 -2.98 -10.36
C THR A 24 11.78 -2.96 -10.83
N GLU A 25 11.44 -3.71 -11.89
CA GLU A 25 10.07 -3.83 -12.37
C GLU A 25 9.17 -4.53 -11.35
N ALA A 26 9.67 -5.60 -10.71
CA ALA A 26 8.95 -6.30 -9.66
C ALA A 26 8.66 -5.39 -8.45
N GLU A 27 9.64 -4.58 -8.02
CA GLU A 27 9.47 -3.63 -6.92
C GLU A 27 8.44 -2.54 -7.24
N GLU A 28 8.47 -1.99 -8.47
CA GLU A 28 7.50 -1.01 -8.93
C GLU A 28 6.08 -1.59 -8.94
N LEU A 29 5.91 -2.81 -9.47
CA LEU A 29 4.62 -3.51 -9.52
C LEU A 29 4.05 -3.78 -8.12
N VAL A 30 4.91 -4.17 -7.17
CA VAL A 30 4.51 -4.37 -5.77
C VAL A 30 4.09 -3.05 -5.15
N THR A 31 4.88 -2.00 -5.31
CA THR A 31 4.59 -0.65 -4.78
C THR A 31 3.27 -0.13 -5.31
N LYS A 32 3.03 -0.25 -6.62
CA LYS A 32 1.77 0.13 -7.26
C LYS A 32 0.59 -0.67 -6.69
N ARG A 33 0.72 -1.98 -6.56
CA ARG A 33 -0.35 -2.84 -6.01
C ARG A 33 -0.67 -2.51 -4.55
N VAL A 34 0.33 -2.18 -3.74
CA VAL A 34 0.13 -1.71 -2.36
C VAL A 34 -0.60 -0.37 -2.36
N GLY A 35 -0.20 0.56 -3.22
CA GLY A 35 -0.89 1.84 -3.42
C GLY A 35 -2.36 1.66 -3.80
N ASP A 36 -2.64 0.81 -4.80
CA ASP A 36 -4.01 0.50 -5.23
C ASP A 36 -4.86 -0.11 -4.10
N ARG A 37 -4.26 -0.99 -3.28
CA ARG A 37 -4.93 -1.58 -2.11
C ARG A 37 -5.22 -0.52 -1.04
N LEU A 38 -4.28 0.39 -0.78
CA LEU A 38 -4.49 1.51 0.14
C LEU A 38 -5.61 2.43 -0.34
N GLN A 39 -5.67 2.72 -1.65
CA GLN A 39 -6.75 3.51 -2.23
C GLN A 39 -8.11 2.85 -2.01
N ARG A 40 -8.23 1.54 -2.26
CA ARG A 40 -9.48 0.80 -2.02
C ARG A 40 -9.90 0.79 -0.56
N LEU A 41 -8.95 0.76 0.38
CA LEU A 41 -9.26 0.88 1.81
C LEU A 41 -9.82 2.26 2.15
N TRP A 42 -9.30 3.31 1.52
CA TRP A 42 -9.85 4.65 1.69
C TRP A 42 -11.27 4.76 1.17
N ASP A 43 -11.52 4.21 -0.02
CA ASP A 43 -12.85 4.20 -0.64
C ASP A 43 -13.85 3.42 0.24
N ASP A 44 -13.49 2.21 0.71
CA ASP A 44 -14.34 1.41 1.61
C ASP A 44 -14.61 2.11 2.94
N ALA A 45 -13.62 2.83 3.49
CA ALA A 45 -13.81 3.61 4.71
C ALA A 45 -14.81 4.75 4.51
N PHE A 46 -14.70 5.49 3.39
CA PHE A 46 -15.59 6.60 3.08
C PHE A 46 -17.02 6.14 2.78
N ASP A 47 -17.18 5.13 1.93
CA ASP A 47 -18.49 4.57 1.60
C ASP A 47 -19.17 4.00 2.84
N SER A 48 -18.42 3.28 3.67
CA SER A 48 -18.94 2.76 4.94
C SER A 48 -19.36 3.87 5.90
N LEU A 49 -18.63 5.00 5.94
CA LEU A 49 -19.01 6.14 6.78
C LEU A 49 -20.28 6.82 6.27
N LYS A 50 -20.45 6.95 4.94
CA LYS A 50 -21.66 7.49 4.30
C LYS A 50 -22.90 6.64 4.61
N ASP A 51 -22.72 5.32 4.64
CA ASP A 51 -23.77 4.36 4.95
C ASP A 51 -24.00 4.14 6.45
N ASN A 52 -23.36 4.93 7.33
CA ASN A 52 -23.36 4.75 8.79
C ASN A 52 -22.88 3.35 9.26
N LYS A 53 -22.12 2.63 8.43
CA LYS A 53 -21.49 1.33 8.74
C LYS A 53 -20.18 1.55 9.50
N PHE A 54 -20.25 2.14 10.69
CA PHE A 54 -19.08 2.67 11.37
C PHE A 54 -18.00 1.62 11.69
N LEU A 55 -18.39 0.40 12.10
CA LEU A 55 -17.42 -0.67 12.37
C LEU A 55 -16.61 -1.06 11.13
N ARG A 56 -17.24 -1.02 9.95
CA ARG A 56 -16.55 -1.34 8.69
C ARG A 56 -15.56 -0.23 8.32
N ALA A 57 -15.99 1.03 8.46
CA ALA A 57 -15.12 2.18 8.25
C ALA A 57 -13.90 2.16 9.19
N GLU A 58 -14.12 1.86 10.47
CA GLU A 58 -13.06 1.75 11.47
C GLU A 58 -12.05 0.64 11.11
N ARG A 59 -12.52 -0.55 10.72
CA ARG A 59 -11.65 -1.65 10.31
C ARG A 59 -10.80 -1.29 9.08
N ALA A 60 -11.36 -0.58 8.11
CA ALA A 60 -10.62 -0.12 6.94
C ALA A 60 -9.53 0.90 7.33
N LEU A 61 -9.87 1.89 8.17
CA LEU A 61 -8.94 2.90 8.69
C LEU A 61 -7.81 2.28 9.53
N LEU A 62 -8.13 1.34 10.42
CA LEU A 62 -7.13 0.61 11.20
C LEU A 62 -6.23 -0.25 10.30
N THR A 63 -6.75 -0.76 9.19
CA THR A 63 -5.93 -1.50 8.22
C THR A 63 -4.95 -0.56 7.50
N ILE A 64 -5.36 0.67 7.16
CA ILE A 64 -4.44 1.69 6.62
C ILE A 64 -3.31 1.97 7.63
N LEU A 65 -3.63 2.09 8.92
CA LEU A 65 -2.62 2.29 9.97
C LEU A 65 -1.65 1.09 10.13
N LYS A 66 -2.04 -0.12 9.74
CA LYS A 66 -1.10 -1.26 9.69
C LYS A 66 -0.07 -1.16 8.56
N PHE A 67 -0.37 -0.40 7.51
CA PHE A 67 0.57 -0.09 6.42
C PHE A 67 1.42 1.14 6.74
N ASP A 68 0.82 2.15 7.37
CA ASP A 68 1.48 3.38 7.80
C ASP A 68 0.95 3.82 9.17
N GLU A 69 1.68 3.45 10.22
CA GLU A 69 1.32 3.76 11.60
C GLU A 69 1.32 5.25 11.90
N ARG A 70 2.00 6.07 11.08
CA ARG A 70 2.10 7.52 11.27
C ARG A 70 1.12 8.29 10.40
N ASN A 71 0.17 7.60 9.77
CA ASN A 71 -0.80 8.21 8.87
C ASN A 71 -1.75 9.14 9.63
N SER A 72 -1.43 10.44 9.64
CA SER A 72 -2.23 11.47 10.30
C SER A 72 -3.66 11.55 9.75
N SER A 73 -3.84 11.30 8.45
CA SER A 73 -5.16 11.31 7.82
C SER A 73 -6.06 10.19 8.36
N ALA A 74 -5.50 9.00 8.63
CA ALA A 74 -6.27 7.88 9.16
C ALA A 74 -6.72 8.16 10.60
N TYR A 75 -5.83 8.69 11.44
CA TYR A 75 -6.19 9.14 12.79
C TYR A 75 -7.26 10.23 12.79
N ASN A 76 -7.13 11.24 11.93
CA ASN A 76 -8.12 12.32 11.83
C ASN A 76 -9.50 11.78 11.48
N ARG A 77 -9.58 10.82 10.55
CA ARG A 77 -10.85 10.20 10.15
C ARG A 77 -11.43 9.29 11.21
N LEU A 78 -10.59 8.56 11.98
CA LEU A 78 -11.04 7.83 13.16
C LEU A 78 -11.66 8.78 14.19
N GLY A 79 -11.05 9.95 14.43
CA GLY A 79 -11.63 10.97 15.30
C GLY A 79 -13.03 11.43 14.86
N ILE A 80 -13.21 11.73 13.56
CA ILE A 80 -14.52 12.10 12.99
C ILE A 80 -15.52 10.95 13.13
N LEU A 81 -15.08 9.72 12.87
CA LEU A 81 -15.90 8.52 12.95
C LEU A 81 -16.42 8.29 14.38
N TYR A 82 -15.57 8.37 15.39
CA TYR A 82 -15.98 8.19 16.79
C TYR A 82 -16.92 9.30 17.27
N ALA A 83 -16.69 10.54 16.84
CA ALA A 83 -17.61 11.64 17.13
C ALA A 83 -19.00 11.40 16.51
N LYS A 84 -19.06 10.87 15.28
CA LYS A 84 -20.33 10.50 14.63
C LYS A 84 -21.02 9.34 15.35
N GLN A 85 -20.31 8.25 15.67
CA GLN A 85 -20.87 7.09 16.40
C GLN A 85 -21.56 7.53 17.69
N ARG A 86 -20.88 8.34 18.52
CA ARG A 86 -21.42 8.84 19.78
C ARG A 86 -22.72 9.63 19.59
N ASN A 87 -22.84 10.40 18.51
CA ASN A 87 -24.07 11.14 18.23
C ASN A 87 -25.24 10.22 17.84
N PHE A 88 -24.97 9.08 17.20
CA PHE A 88 -26.00 8.08 16.86
C PHE A 88 -26.43 7.23 18.06
N GLU A 89 -25.53 6.95 19.00
CA GLU A 89 -25.87 6.23 20.24
C GLU A 89 -26.78 7.05 21.18
N HIS A 90 -26.79 8.38 21.03
CA HIS A 90 -27.58 9.31 21.85
C HIS A 90 -28.85 9.84 21.16
N ALA A 91 -29.19 9.35 19.96
CA ALA A 91 -30.38 9.74 19.19
C ALA A 91 -31.48 8.66 19.26
#